data_AF-A0A1X9Z0V1-F1
#
_entry.id   AF-A0A1X9Z0V1-F1
#
_cell.length_a   1.000
_cell.length_b   1.000
_cell.length_c   1.000
_cell.angle_alpha   90.00
_cell.angle_beta   90.00
_cell.angle_gamma   90.00
#
_symmetry.space_group_name_H-M   'P 1'
#
loop_
_entity.id
_entity.type
_entity.pdbx_description
1 polymer ?
#
loop_
_entity_poly.entity_id
_entity_poly.type
_entity_poly.pdbx_seq_one_letter_code
_entity_poly.pdbx_strand_id
1 'polypeptide(L)'
;MHLSRNLLSGNSKYLFGFMLLCIAVICAAFSITGSDDFDMARREVLLRRIGHELLLQSGDSTSRVLPVKKIAANEYQVGFEHALTFQPGALVNITSRVLAKDPMADDYVVKVLNCGNSSVAYSYAISQNKKDDIVTCLGRKQPKACYMINIKFKPTGIITAKNGYLLGSLPFLAFIGFIFLRSVKPRRTISDDDQHSDIITLGSVLFDAKNRKLILNGKPTDLTGTETRLMLIFALSPNETIARNRLQKEIWEDEGVIVGRSLDMFISKLRKKLEPDPNINIVVIRGKGYRLEIGV
;
A
#
# COMPACT_ATOMS: atom_id res chain seq x y z
N MET A 1 -22.39 -34.85 -44.93
CA MET A 1 -23.70 -34.37 -44.45
C MET A 1 -23.80 -34.76 -42.97
N HIS A 2 -23.74 -33.76 -42.06
CA HIS A 2 -23.87 -33.87 -40.59
C HIS A 2 -22.86 -34.81 -39.87
N LEU A 3 -22.35 -34.57 -38.67
CA LEU A 3 -22.91 -33.87 -37.51
C LEU A 3 -21.76 -33.38 -36.62
N SER A 4 -21.86 -32.12 -36.20
CA SER A 4 -21.05 -31.49 -35.15
C SER A 4 -21.11 -32.28 -33.84
N ARG A 5 -19.95 -32.49 -33.20
CA ARG A 5 -19.91 -32.87 -31.79
C ARG A 5 -18.72 -32.21 -31.10
N ASN A 6 -19.07 -31.22 -30.28
CA ASN A 6 -18.38 -30.67 -29.11
C ASN A 6 -16.90 -30.28 -29.26
N LEU A 7 -16.60 -29.00 -29.00
CA LEU A 7 -15.50 -28.59 -28.11
C LEU A 7 -15.65 -27.09 -27.73
N LEU A 8 -16.72 -26.81 -26.97
CA LEU A 8 -16.74 -25.70 -26.02
C LEU A 8 -16.03 -26.18 -24.75
N SER A 9 -14.76 -25.84 -24.53
CA SER A 9 -14.17 -25.84 -23.17
C SER A 9 -12.74 -25.34 -23.23
N GLY A 10 -12.44 -24.22 -22.57
CA GLY A 10 -11.07 -23.82 -22.29
C GLY A 10 -10.98 -22.40 -21.78
N ASN A 11 -11.27 -21.42 -22.63
CA ASN A 11 -10.82 -20.04 -22.40
C ASN A 11 -11.84 -19.10 -21.74
N SER A 12 -13.13 -19.45 -21.73
CA SER A 12 -14.17 -18.66 -21.04
C SER A 12 -14.11 -18.76 -19.51
N LYS A 13 -13.53 -19.86 -18.98
CA LYS A 13 -13.45 -20.12 -17.53
C LYS A 13 -12.47 -19.18 -16.82
N TYR A 14 -11.37 -18.79 -17.49
CA TYR A 14 -10.35 -17.90 -16.93
C TYR A 14 -10.82 -16.44 -16.86
N LEU A 15 -11.53 -15.97 -17.88
CA LEU A 15 -12.08 -14.61 -17.92
C LEU A 15 -13.17 -14.43 -16.86
N PHE A 16 -14.03 -15.43 -16.69
CA PHE A 16 -15.08 -15.44 -15.66
C PHE A 16 -14.47 -15.52 -14.25
N GLY A 17 -13.40 -16.31 -14.08
CA GLY A 17 -12.65 -16.38 -12.82
C GLY A 17 -11.99 -15.05 -12.43
N PHE A 18 -11.42 -14.31 -13.38
CA PHE A 18 -10.83 -13.01 -13.12
C PHE A 18 -11.88 -11.95 -12.76
N MET A 19 -13.02 -11.96 -13.46
CA MET A 19 -14.15 -11.07 -13.15
C MET A 19 -14.70 -11.34 -11.74
N LEU A 20 -14.85 -12.61 -11.36
CA LEU A 20 -15.24 -13.00 -10.01
C LEU A 20 -14.22 -12.58 -8.95
N LEU A 21 -12.92 -12.67 -9.25
CA LEU A 21 -11.85 -12.22 -8.35
C LEU A 21 -11.90 -10.72 -8.12
N CYS A 22 -12.07 -9.92 -9.17
CA CYS A 22 -12.20 -8.47 -9.06
C CYS A 22 -13.47 -8.07 -8.29
N ILE A 23 -14.60 -8.73 -8.56
CA ILE A 23 -15.84 -8.52 -7.80
C ILE A 23 -15.62 -8.88 -6.32
N ALA A 24 -14.93 -9.99 -6.02
CA ALA A 24 -14.63 -10.38 -4.65
C ALA A 24 -13.71 -9.38 -3.92
N VAL A 25 -12.70 -8.83 -4.60
CA VAL A 25 -11.80 -7.80 -4.03
C VAL A 25 -12.55 -6.49 -3.78
N ILE A 26 -13.41 -6.08 -4.71
CA ILE A 26 -14.25 -4.89 -4.57
C ILE A 26 -15.26 -5.10 -3.43
N CYS A 27 -15.95 -6.23 -3.38
CA CYS A 27 -16.85 -6.58 -2.27
C CYS A 27 -16.11 -6.65 -0.93
N ALA A 28 -14.88 -7.18 -0.88
CA ALA A 28 -14.06 -7.19 0.33
C ALA A 28 -13.66 -5.77 0.76
N ALA A 29 -13.29 -4.89 -0.18
CA ALA A 29 -12.96 -3.49 0.10
C ALA A 29 -14.18 -2.70 0.61
N PHE A 30 -15.37 -2.92 0.04
CA PHE A 30 -16.62 -2.30 0.50
C PHE A 30 -17.16 -2.92 1.80
N SER A 31 -16.82 -4.19 2.10
CA SER A 31 -17.18 -4.82 3.38
C SER A 31 -16.42 -4.23 4.57
N ILE A 32 -15.20 -3.71 4.33
CA ILE A 32 -14.35 -3.12 5.39
C ILE A 32 -14.85 -1.73 5.81
N THR A 33 -15.43 -0.95 4.90
CA THR A 33 -15.92 0.41 5.25
C THR A 33 -17.27 0.39 5.98
N GLY A 34 -18.07 -0.66 5.80
CA GLY A 34 -19.35 -0.82 6.50
C GLY A 34 -19.24 -1.26 7.96
N SER A 35 -18.16 -1.95 8.35
CA SER A 35 -17.95 -2.37 9.75
C SER A 35 -17.58 -1.20 10.66
N ASP A 36 -16.80 -0.24 10.14
CA ASP A 36 -16.22 0.82 10.97
C ASP A 36 -17.27 1.72 11.62
N ASP A 37 -18.36 2.05 10.93
CA ASP A 37 -19.43 2.90 11.48
C ASP A 37 -20.24 2.18 12.57
N PHE A 38 -20.60 0.91 12.32
CA PHE A 38 -21.31 0.09 13.32
C PHE A 38 -20.46 -0.15 14.57
N ASP A 39 -19.16 -0.44 14.40
CA ASP A 39 -18.25 -0.68 15.52
C ASP A 39 -18.00 0.61 16.32
N MET A 40 -17.94 1.77 15.66
CA MET A 40 -17.91 3.08 16.32
C MET A 40 -19.18 3.33 17.15
N ALA A 41 -20.37 3.12 16.57
CA ALA A 41 -21.64 3.26 17.28
C ALA A 41 -21.76 2.29 18.47
N ARG A 42 -21.33 1.03 18.28
CA ARG A 42 -21.29 0.01 19.33
C ARG A 42 -20.35 0.40 20.47
N ARG A 43 -19.19 0.99 20.17
CA ARG A 43 -18.26 1.52 21.16
C ARG A 43 -18.89 2.65 21.99
N GLU A 44 -19.60 3.57 21.36
CA GLU A 44 -20.31 4.63 22.09
C GLU A 44 -21.31 4.06 23.10
N VAL A 45 -22.05 3.00 22.74
CA VAL A 45 -22.97 2.32 23.67
C VAL A 45 -22.22 1.71 24.86
N LEU A 46 -21.05 1.09 24.64
CA LEU A 46 -20.22 0.54 25.71
C LEU A 46 -19.70 1.65 26.65
N LEU A 47 -19.25 2.78 26.10
CA LEU A 47 -18.80 3.94 26.88
C LEU A 47 -19.93 4.54 27.72
N ARG A 48 -21.16 4.61 27.18
CA ARG A 48 -22.35 5.01 27.95
C ARG A 48 -22.66 4.04 29.08
N ARG A 49 -22.51 2.73 28.84
CA ARG A 49 -22.69 1.69 29.86
C ARG A 49 -21.68 1.85 31.00
N ILE A 50 -20.42 2.18 30.72
CA ILE A 50 -19.41 2.47 31.76
C ILE A 50 -19.89 3.61 32.65
N GLY A 51 -20.34 4.72 32.07
CA GLY A 51 -20.88 5.85 32.83
C GLY A 51 -22.10 5.45 33.67
N HIS A 52 -23.02 4.70 33.09
CA HIS A 52 -24.22 4.23 33.78
C HIS A 52 -23.89 3.36 35.01
N GLU A 53 -23.02 2.37 34.83
CA GLU A 53 -22.64 1.47 35.93
C GLU A 53 -21.84 2.20 37.01
N LEU A 54 -21.06 3.23 36.63
CA LEU A 54 -20.36 4.09 37.60
C LEU A 54 -21.33 4.93 38.44
N LEU A 55 -22.38 5.49 37.82
CA LEU A 55 -23.45 6.21 38.53
C LEU A 55 -24.15 5.28 39.53
N LEU A 56 -24.53 4.08 39.11
CA LEU A 56 -25.13 3.08 40.00
C LEU A 56 -24.20 2.72 41.17
N GLN A 57 -22.90 2.53 40.91
CA GLN A 57 -21.92 2.27 41.97
C GLN A 57 -21.83 3.42 42.98
N SER A 58 -22.03 4.66 42.53
CA SER A 58 -22.07 5.85 43.39
C SER A 58 -23.38 6.02 44.17
N GLY A 59 -24.37 5.16 43.93
CA GLY A 59 -25.72 5.24 44.50
C GLY A 59 -26.66 6.18 43.74
N ASP A 60 -26.32 6.55 42.51
CA ASP A 60 -27.13 7.42 41.67
C ASP A 60 -27.80 6.62 40.54
N SER A 61 -29.11 6.44 40.65
CA SER A 61 -29.94 5.75 39.65
C SER A 61 -30.71 6.70 38.74
N THR A 62 -30.55 8.01 38.93
CA THR A 62 -31.42 9.04 38.31
C THR A 62 -30.68 9.92 37.32
N SER A 63 -29.42 10.27 37.60
CA SER A 63 -28.63 11.13 36.73
C SER A 63 -28.40 10.49 35.37
N ARG A 64 -28.41 11.33 34.32
CA ARG A 64 -28.12 10.86 32.97
C ARG A 64 -26.63 10.84 32.71
N VAL A 65 -26.21 9.85 31.93
CA VAL A 65 -24.95 9.91 31.19
C VAL A 65 -25.20 10.79 29.96
N LEU A 66 -24.44 11.87 29.84
CA LEU A 66 -24.53 12.82 28.73
C LEU A 66 -24.09 12.15 27.41
N PRO A 67 -24.44 12.71 26.25
CA PRO A 67 -23.95 12.21 24.96
C PRO A 67 -22.43 12.10 24.95
N VAL A 68 -21.93 10.93 24.56
CA VAL A 68 -20.49 10.67 24.44
C VAL A 68 -19.95 11.56 23.32
N LYS A 69 -18.86 12.28 23.60
CA LYS A 69 -18.22 13.15 22.63
C LYS A 69 -16.93 12.51 22.14
N LYS A 70 -16.76 12.40 20.83
CA LYS A 70 -15.47 12.06 20.23
C LYS A 70 -14.61 13.31 20.17
N ILE A 71 -13.57 13.38 20.99
CA ILE A 71 -12.69 14.56 21.10
C ILE A 71 -11.40 14.41 20.29
N ALA A 72 -11.03 13.18 19.92
CA ALA A 72 -9.98 12.88 18.95
C ALA A 72 -10.28 11.55 18.24
N ALA A 73 -9.44 11.16 17.26
CA ALA A 73 -9.64 9.96 16.44
C ALA A 73 -9.98 8.69 17.25
N ASN A 74 -9.29 8.47 18.37
CA ASN A 74 -9.47 7.33 19.27
C ASN A 74 -9.68 7.75 20.73
N GLU A 75 -10.18 8.98 20.95
CA GLU A 75 -10.40 9.50 22.30
C GLU A 75 -11.83 10.00 22.46
N TYR A 76 -12.50 9.47 23.48
CA TYR A 76 -13.91 9.69 23.76
C TYR A 76 -14.08 10.25 25.16
N GLN A 77 -15.04 11.15 25.32
CA GLN A 77 -15.38 11.78 26.58
C GLN A 77 -16.78 11.37 27.01
N VAL A 78 -16.88 10.86 28.23
CA VAL A 78 -18.14 10.55 28.92
C VAL A 78 -18.36 11.62 29.98
N GLY A 79 -19.51 12.29 29.91
CA GLY A 79 -19.95 13.30 30.88
C GLY A 79 -21.18 12.86 31.66
N PHE A 80 -21.44 13.53 32.77
CA PHE A 80 -22.56 13.24 33.66
C PHE A 80 -23.37 14.51 33.90
N GLU A 81 -24.68 14.35 34.09
CA GLU A 81 -25.59 15.46 34.37
C GLU A 81 -25.30 16.14 35.71
N HIS A 82 -24.98 15.35 36.75
CA HIS A 82 -24.68 15.83 38.08
C HIS A 82 -23.29 15.40 38.56
N ALA A 83 -22.80 16.09 39.60
CA ALA A 83 -21.58 15.73 40.30
C ALA A 83 -21.69 14.32 40.92
N LEU A 84 -20.64 13.52 40.78
CA LEU A 84 -20.58 12.16 41.28
C LEU A 84 -19.35 11.94 42.18
N THR A 85 -19.42 10.88 43.00
CA THR A 85 -18.29 10.29 43.72
C THR A 85 -18.03 8.92 43.13
N PHE A 86 -16.79 8.45 43.13
CA PHE A 86 -16.48 7.11 42.64
C PHE A 86 -15.28 6.52 43.38
N GLN A 87 -15.16 5.20 43.30
CA GLN A 87 -13.96 4.49 43.72
C GLN A 87 -13.13 4.15 42.46
N PRO A 88 -11.83 4.49 42.41
CA PRO A 88 -10.93 4.11 41.33
C PRO A 88 -10.97 2.62 41.01
N GLY A 89 -11.00 1.74 42.02
CA GLY A 89 -11.10 0.30 41.79
C GLY A 89 -12.40 -0.14 41.13
N ALA A 90 -13.52 0.50 41.47
CA ALA A 90 -14.78 0.25 40.77
C ALA A 90 -14.71 0.70 39.32
N LEU A 91 -14.17 1.89 39.05
CA LEU A 91 -13.99 2.40 37.69
C LEU A 91 -13.16 1.44 36.83
N VAL A 92 -11.99 1.00 37.32
CA VAL A 92 -11.11 0.06 36.62
C VAL A 92 -11.80 -1.28 36.35
N ASN A 93 -12.53 -1.83 37.32
CA ASN A 93 -13.25 -3.10 37.13
C ASN A 93 -14.38 -2.96 36.11
N ILE A 94 -15.17 -1.87 36.20
CA ILE A 94 -16.26 -1.59 35.27
C ILE A 94 -15.72 -1.45 33.85
N THR A 95 -14.68 -0.63 33.63
CA THR A 95 -14.12 -0.42 32.29
C THR A 95 -13.54 -1.69 31.72
N SER A 96 -12.70 -2.43 32.46
CA SER A 96 -12.06 -3.66 31.95
C SER A 96 -13.10 -4.70 31.58
N ARG A 97 -14.15 -4.88 32.39
CA ARG A 97 -15.23 -5.83 32.10
C ARG A 97 -16.11 -5.39 30.93
N VAL A 98 -16.45 -4.10 30.81
CA VAL A 98 -17.30 -3.60 29.72
C VAL A 98 -16.54 -3.59 28.40
N LEU A 99 -15.30 -3.13 28.40
CA LEU A 99 -14.45 -3.01 27.21
C LEU A 99 -13.92 -4.35 26.71
N ALA A 100 -13.90 -5.41 27.53
CA ALA A 100 -13.63 -6.78 27.06
C ALA A 100 -14.61 -7.27 25.97
N LYS A 101 -15.74 -6.57 25.75
CA LYS A 101 -16.71 -6.85 24.69
C LYS A 101 -16.39 -6.15 23.35
N ASP A 102 -15.42 -5.25 23.34
CA ASP A 102 -14.92 -4.53 22.17
C ASP A 102 -13.58 -5.15 21.72
N PRO A 103 -13.54 -5.82 20.55
CA PRO A 103 -12.33 -6.48 20.05
C PRO A 103 -11.14 -5.54 19.80
N MET A 104 -11.37 -4.22 19.75
CA MET A 104 -10.31 -3.24 19.49
C MET A 104 -9.93 -2.44 20.74
N ALA A 105 -10.38 -2.85 21.93
CA ALA A 105 -10.17 -2.16 23.19
C ALA A 105 -9.14 -2.86 24.11
N ASP A 106 -8.13 -3.50 23.54
CA ASP A 106 -7.09 -4.22 24.29
C ASP A 106 -6.14 -3.29 25.05
N ASP A 107 -5.83 -2.12 24.48
CA ASP A 107 -4.92 -1.13 25.05
C ASP A 107 -5.64 0.23 25.16
N TYR A 108 -5.79 0.74 26.38
CA TYR A 108 -6.47 2.01 26.60
C TYR A 108 -5.98 2.75 27.85
N VAL A 109 -6.14 4.08 27.81
CA VAL A 109 -5.85 4.98 28.92
C VAL A 109 -7.13 5.69 29.33
N VAL A 110 -7.41 5.71 30.63
CA VAL A 110 -8.57 6.42 31.19
C VAL A 110 -8.07 7.58 32.02
N LYS A 111 -8.64 8.76 31.79
CA LYS A 111 -8.38 9.99 32.54
C LYS A 111 -9.70 10.54 33.06
N VAL A 112 -9.79 10.74 34.36
CA VAL A 112 -10.88 11.46 35.00
C VAL A 112 -10.43 12.89 35.21
N LEU A 113 -11.16 13.83 34.62
CA LEU A 113 -10.84 15.26 34.57
C LEU A 113 -11.87 16.05 35.40
N ASN A 114 -11.42 17.09 36.08
CA ASN A 114 -12.32 18.06 36.70
C ASN A 114 -12.98 18.94 35.62
N CYS A 115 -14.29 19.18 35.71
CA CYS A 115 -15.02 19.95 34.68
C CYS A 115 -14.51 21.39 34.48
N GLY A 116 -14.11 22.07 35.56
CA GLY A 116 -13.81 23.51 35.51
C GLY A 116 -12.46 23.87 34.90
N ASN A 117 -11.44 23.04 35.09
CA ASN A 117 -10.06 23.34 34.67
C ASN A 117 -9.41 22.21 33.85
N SER A 118 -10.15 21.13 33.57
CA SER A 118 -9.64 19.93 32.89
C SER A 118 -8.40 19.32 33.53
N SER A 119 -8.15 19.57 34.83
CA SER A 119 -7.04 18.95 35.53
C SER A 119 -7.36 17.48 35.81
N VAL A 120 -6.34 16.63 35.74
CA VAL A 120 -6.48 15.19 35.95
C VAL A 120 -6.69 14.91 37.44
N ALA A 121 -7.89 14.45 37.80
CA ALA A 121 -8.22 14.00 39.15
C ALA A 121 -7.76 12.55 39.39
N TYR A 122 -7.82 11.70 38.36
CA TYR A 122 -7.39 10.31 38.42
C TYR A 122 -7.06 9.79 37.01
N SER A 123 -6.13 8.83 36.90
CA SER A 123 -5.85 8.17 35.63
C SER A 123 -5.22 6.80 35.82
N TYR A 124 -5.41 5.94 34.82
CA TYR A 124 -4.75 4.63 34.73
C TYR A 124 -4.64 4.20 33.27
N ALA A 125 -3.79 3.20 33.03
CA ALA A 125 -3.60 2.58 31.72
C ALA A 125 -3.77 1.06 31.85
N ILE A 126 -4.46 0.46 30.89
CA ILE A 126 -4.62 -0.99 30.74
C ILE A 126 -4.02 -1.38 29.40
N SER A 127 -3.29 -2.49 29.38
CA SER A 127 -2.67 -3.05 28.20
C SER A 127 -3.07 -4.51 27.99
N GLN A 128 -2.94 -4.98 26.76
CA GLN A 128 -3.08 -6.39 26.44
C GLN A 128 -2.12 -7.27 27.27
N ASN A 129 -0.93 -6.75 27.54
CA ASN A 129 0.01 -7.37 28.47
C ASN A 129 -0.22 -6.80 29.88
N LYS A 130 -0.82 -7.60 30.76
CA LYS A 130 -1.13 -7.22 32.16
C LYS A 130 0.07 -6.68 32.95
N LYS A 131 1.31 -7.01 32.57
CA LYS A 131 2.51 -6.47 33.23
C LYS A 131 2.71 -4.98 32.97
N ASP A 132 2.12 -4.46 31.89
CA ASP A 132 2.21 -3.07 31.46
C ASP A 132 1.03 -2.23 31.99
N ASP A 133 0.12 -2.84 32.76
CA ASP A 133 -0.99 -2.13 33.43
C ASP A 133 -0.45 -1.16 34.47
N ILE A 134 -0.90 0.10 34.40
CA ILE A 134 -0.55 1.15 35.35
C ILE A 134 -1.82 1.57 36.07
N VAL A 135 -2.07 0.96 37.24
CA VAL A 135 -3.26 1.23 38.05
C VAL A 135 -2.85 1.60 39.47
N THR A 136 -3.29 2.77 39.94
CA THR A 136 -2.96 3.29 41.28
C THR A 136 -4.21 3.70 42.04
N CYS A 137 -4.08 3.93 43.36
CA CYS A 137 -5.12 4.51 44.23
C CYS A 137 -6.44 3.71 44.33
N LEU A 138 -6.44 2.41 44.08
CA LEU A 138 -7.63 1.55 44.01
C LEU A 138 -8.59 1.66 45.21
N GLY A 139 -8.04 1.78 46.43
CA GLY A 139 -8.82 1.81 47.68
C GLY A 139 -9.30 3.19 48.13
N ARG A 140 -9.05 4.26 47.36
CA ARG A 140 -9.46 5.63 47.75
C ARG A 140 -10.87 5.93 47.25
N LYS A 141 -11.63 6.78 47.94
CA LYS A 141 -12.90 7.32 47.44
C LYS A 141 -12.67 8.74 46.98
N GLN A 142 -13.05 9.04 45.74
CA GLN A 142 -12.97 10.40 45.21
C GLN A 142 -14.12 11.24 45.77
N PRO A 143 -13.89 12.53 46.11
CA PRO A 143 -14.94 13.39 46.65
C PRO A 143 -16.06 13.58 45.61
N LYS A 144 -17.25 14.01 46.07
CA LYS A 144 -18.34 14.33 45.14
C LYS A 144 -18.02 15.62 44.41
N ALA A 145 -17.78 15.56 43.10
CA ALA A 145 -17.46 16.72 42.28
C ALA A 145 -17.88 16.51 40.82
N CYS A 146 -17.77 17.57 40.02
CA CYS A 146 -18.01 17.48 38.58
C CYS A 146 -16.80 16.85 37.88
N TYR A 147 -17.01 15.65 37.33
CA TYR A 147 -15.99 14.89 36.62
C TYR A 147 -16.42 14.60 35.18
N MET A 148 -15.43 14.51 34.29
CA MET A 148 -15.54 13.95 32.95
C MET A 148 -14.54 12.81 32.81
N ILE A 149 -14.89 11.78 32.04
CA ILE A 149 -14.02 10.63 31.84
C ILE A 149 -13.62 10.60 30.37
N ASN A 150 -12.34 10.79 30.11
CA ASN A 150 -11.74 10.58 28.80
C ASN A 150 -11.18 9.16 28.71
N ILE A 151 -11.52 8.45 27.65
CA ILE A 151 -11.02 7.11 27.35
C ILE A 151 -10.34 7.17 25.99
N LYS A 152 -9.02 6.94 25.99
CA LYS A 152 -8.19 6.94 24.80
C LYS A 152 -7.77 5.50 24.48
N PHE A 153 -8.14 5.04 23.30
CA PHE A 153 -7.75 3.73 22.80
C PHE A 153 -6.44 3.86 22.02
N LYS A 154 -5.57 2.87 22.16
CA LYS A 154 -4.42 2.75 21.27
C LYS A 154 -4.97 2.43 19.87
N PRO A 155 -4.49 3.11 18.82
CA PRO A 155 -4.85 2.71 17.46
C PRO A 155 -4.38 1.27 17.25
N THR A 156 -5.32 0.34 17.13
CA THR A 156 -5.04 -0.96 16.54
C THR A 156 -4.77 -0.67 15.08
N GLY A 157 -3.49 -0.69 14.72
CA GLY A 157 -3.05 -0.45 13.36
C GLY A 157 -3.57 -1.53 12.43
N ILE A 158 -4.79 -1.39 11.91
CA ILE A 158 -5.00 -1.71 10.51
C ILE A 158 -4.31 -0.58 9.76
N ILE A 159 -3.00 -0.76 9.60
CA ILE A 159 -2.18 -0.30 8.51
C ILE A 159 -2.92 0.74 7.63
N THR A 160 -2.95 2.01 8.04
CA THR A 160 -3.25 3.13 7.12
C THR A 160 -2.11 3.28 6.09
N ALA A 161 -1.07 2.45 6.18
CA ALA A 161 -0.13 2.18 5.09
C ALA A 161 -0.62 1.12 4.06
N LYS A 162 -1.75 0.42 4.25
CA LYS A 162 -2.28 -0.55 3.27
C LYS A 162 -3.25 0.09 2.28
N ASN A 163 -3.84 1.23 2.63
CA ASN A 163 -4.67 2.01 1.68
C ASN A 163 -3.83 2.73 0.61
N GLY A 164 -2.53 2.95 0.84
CA GLY A 164 -1.60 3.34 -0.23
C GLY A 164 -1.34 2.20 -1.23
N TYR A 165 -1.26 0.95 -0.75
CA TYR A 165 -1.05 -0.23 -1.61
C TYR A 165 -2.34 -0.72 -2.29
N LEU A 166 -3.52 -0.47 -1.72
CA LEU A 166 -4.80 -0.81 -2.36
C LEU A 166 -5.21 0.20 -3.45
N LEU A 167 -4.92 1.49 -3.29
CA LEU A 167 -5.07 2.45 -4.40
C LEU A 167 -3.96 2.31 -5.46
N GLY A 168 -2.76 1.86 -5.07
CA GLY A 168 -1.65 1.59 -5.99
C GLY A 168 -1.75 0.27 -6.76
N SER A 169 -2.60 -0.68 -6.33
CA SER A 169 -2.76 -1.99 -7.01
C SER A 169 -3.94 -2.05 -7.98
N LEU A 170 -4.93 -1.17 -7.87
CA LEU A 170 -5.97 -1.01 -8.89
C LEU A 170 -5.44 -0.68 -10.30
N PRO A 171 -4.46 0.24 -10.48
CA PRO A 171 -3.85 0.45 -11.79
C PRO A 171 -3.02 -0.75 -12.23
N PHE A 172 -2.42 -1.53 -11.31
CA PHE A 172 -1.62 -2.73 -11.63
C PHE A 172 -2.50 -3.90 -12.12
N LEU A 173 -3.66 -4.13 -11.51
CA LEU A 173 -4.65 -5.12 -11.95
C LEU A 173 -5.39 -4.71 -13.23
N ALA A 174 -5.66 -3.41 -13.41
CA ALA A 174 -6.16 -2.88 -14.67
C ALA A 174 -5.12 -3.03 -15.80
N PHE A 175 -3.83 -2.87 -15.51
CA PHE A 175 -2.74 -3.10 -16.48
C PHE A 175 -2.60 -4.58 -16.86
N ILE A 176 -2.70 -5.50 -15.90
CA ILE A 176 -2.70 -6.95 -16.17
C ILE A 176 -3.96 -7.37 -16.95
N GLY A 177 -5.13 -6.83 -16.60
CA GLY A 177 -6.38 -7.05 -17.34
C GLY A 177 -6.35 -6.48 -18.77
N PHE A 178 -5.76 -5.30 -18.98
CA PHE A 178 -5.58 -4.68 -20.29
C PHE A 178 -4.58 -5.45 -21.17
N ILE A 179 -3.55 -6.07 -20.58
CA ILE A 179 -2.63 -6.99 -21.28
C ILE A 179 -3.35 -8.27 -21.72
N PHE A 180 -4.24 -8.83 -20.89
CA PHE A 180 -4.97 -10.06 -21.24
C PHE A 180 -6.14 -9.85 -22.23
N LEU A 181 -6.87 -8.73 -22.14
CA LEU A 181 -7.99 -8.43 -23.05
C LEU A 181 -7.56 -8.00 -24.46
N ARG A 182 -6.32 -7.57 -24.67
CA ARG A 182 -5.78 -7.29 -26.02
C ARG A 182 -5.39 -8.55 -26.80
N SER A 183 -5.35 -9.72 -26.15
CA SER A 183 -4.83 -10.97 -26.74
C SER A 183 -5.90 -11.91 -27.29
N VAL A 184 -6.98 -11.35 -27.85
CA VAL A 184 -7.91 -12.14 -28.69
C VAL A 184 -8.37 -11.32 -29.90
N LYS A 185 -7.64 -11.44 -31.01
CA LYS A 185 -8.20 -11.32 -32.37
C LYS A 185 -7.61 -12.41 -33.28
N PRO A 186 -8.37 -12.85 -34.29
CA PRO A 186 -8.35 -14.22 -34.78
C PRO A 186 -7.26 -14.44 -35.81
N ARG A 187 -6.67 -15.64 -35.76
CA ARG A 187 -5.67 -16.13 -36.71
C ARG A 187 -6.28 -16.23 -38.11
N ARG A 188 -5.86 -15.36 -39.02
CA ARG A 188 -5.96 -15.58 -40.47
C ARG A 188 -4.63 -16.16 -40.96
N THR A 189 -4.74 -17.28 -41.64
CA THR A 189 -3.69 -18.04 -42.32
C THR A 189 -3.38 -17.42 -43.68
N ILE A 190 -2.17 -16.87 -43.90
CA ILE A 190 -1.51 -16.70 -45.21
C ILE A 190 0.00 -16.60 -44.89
N SER A 191 0.81 -17.61 -45.23
CA SER A 191 1.73 -17.65 -46.37
C SER A 191 2.65 -16.41 -46.46
N ASP A 192 3.95 -16.67 -46.39
CA ASP A 192 5.11 -15.77 -46.47
C ASP A 192 5.31 -14.69 -45.39
N ASP A 193 6.51 -14.81 -44.79
CA ASP A 193 7.36 -13.82 -44.13
C ASP A 193 6.92 -13.12 -42.80
N ASP A 194 7.95 -12.93 -41.97
CA ASP A 194 8.08 -12.05 -40.81
C ASP A 194 7.60 -12.50 -39.41
N GLN A 195 8.58 -12.83 -38.56
CA GLN A 195 8.45 -13.00 -37.11
C GLN A 195 8.75 -11.68 -36.40
N HIS A 196 7.73 -11.00 -35.84
CA HIS A 196 7.96 -9.86 -34.96
C HIS A 196 8.02 -10.30 -33.49
N SER A 197 9.18 -10.78 -33.10
CA SER A 197 9.76 -10.58 -31.77
C SER A 197 10.22 -9.10 -31.64
N ASP A 198 10.36 -8.58 -30.41
CA ASP A 198 10.98 -7.26 -30.12
C ASP A 198 12.47 -7.22 -30.52
N ILE A 199 12.76 -7.43 -31.81
CA ILE A 199 14.08 -7.34 -32.43
C ILE A 199 14.12 -6.00 -33.15
N ILE A 200 15.02 -5.12 -32.71
CA ILE A 200 15.25 -3.82 -33.31
C ILE A 200 16.44 -3.94 -34.26
N THR A 201 16.24 -3.65 -35.54
CA THR A 201 17.32 -3.59 -36.53
C THR A 201 18.01 -2.23 -36.45
N LEU A 202 19.31 -2.23 -36.21
CA LEU A 202 20.18 -1.06 -36.16
C LEU A 202 21.30 -1.32 -37.16
N GLY A 203 21.30 -0.68 -38.32
CA GLY A 203 22.29 -0.98 -39.36
C GLY A 203 22.32 -2.48 -39.71
N SER A 204 23.48 -3.13 -39.56
CA SER A 204 23.62 -4.58 -39.74
C SER A 204 23.51 -5.40 -38.43
N VAL A 205 23.24 -4.73 -37.32
CA VAL A 205 23.04 -5.34 -35.99
C VAL A 205 21.55 -5.56 -35.72
N LEU A 206 21.20 -6.77 -35.33
CA LEU A 206 19.88 -7.08 -34.76
C LEU A 206 19.99 -7.06 -33.24
N PHE A 207 19.23 -6.17 -32.60
CA PHE A 207 19.16 -6.08 -31.15
C PHE A 207 17.90 -6.76 -30.62
N ASP A 208 18.06 -7.87 -29.90
CA ASP A 208 17.00 -8.57 -29.21
C ASP A 208 16.96 -8.13 -27.74
N ALA A 209 16.04 -7.21 -27.44
CA ALA A 209 15.89 -6.64 -26.11
C ALA A 209 15.40 -7.68 -25.08
N LYS A 210 14.59 -8.66 -25.52
CA LYS A 210 14.00 -9.68 -24.66
C LYS A 210 15.03 -10.70 -24.21
N ASN A 211 15.85 -11.18 -25.14
CA ASN A 211 16.89 -12.17 -24.86
C ASN A 211 18.23 -11.54 -24.47
N ARG A 212 18.33 -10.20 -24.48
CA ARG A 212 19.55 -9.42 -24.13
C ARG A 212 20.72 -9.75 -25.05
N LYS A 213 20.47 -9.77 -26.37
CA LYS A 213 21.49 -10.17 -27.37
C LYS A 213 21.63 -9.13 -28.48
N LEU A 214 22.88 -8.94 -28.91
CA LEU A 214 23.20 -8.31 -30.20
C LEU A 214 23.61 -9.40 -31.17
N ILE A 215 22.96 -9.47 -32.32
CA ILE A 215 23.29 -10.43 -33.38
C ILE A 215 23.86 -9.63 -34.53
N LEU A 216 25.15 -9.84 -34.80
CA LEU A 216 25.85 -9.24 -35.94
C LEU A 216 26.34 -10.37 -36.85
N ASN A 217 26.00 -10.34 -38.13
CA ASN A 217 26.43 -11.35 -39.11
C ASN A 217 26.17 -12.80 -38.63
N GLY A 218 25.03 -13.01 -37.97
CA GLY A 218 24.64 -14.31 -37.40
C GLY A 218 25.37 -14.72 -36.11
N LYS A 219 26.27 -13.89 -35.56
CA LYS A 219 26.96 -14.14 -34.28
C LYS A 219 26.27 -13.41 -33.13
N PRO A 220 25.65 -14.13 -32.18
CA PRO A 220 25.04 -13.53 -31.00
C PRO A 220 26.11 -13.14 -29.96
N THR A 221 25.96 -11.96 -29.37
CA THR A 221 26.76 -11.42 -28.27
C THR A 221 25.84 -11.03 -27.12
N ASP A 222 26.10 -11.55 -25.92
CA ASP A 222 25.25 -11.28 -24.76
C ASP A 222 25.48 -9.87 -24.18
N LEU A 223 24.41 -9.26 -23.70
CA LEU A 223 24.40 -8.00 -22.98
C LEU A 223 24.05 -8.22 -21.50
N THR A 224 24.71 -7.45 -20.63
CA THR A 224 24.27 -7.33 -19.24
C THR A 224 22.95 -6.54 -19.16
N GLY A 225 22.25 -6.59 -18.01
CA GLY A 225 21.00 -5.84 -17.83
C GLY A 225 21.18 -4.33 -18.09
N THR A 226 22.24 -3.74 -17.54
CA THR A 226 22.59 -2.33 -17.73
C THR A 226 22.93 -2.00 -19.19
N GLU A 227 23.70 -2.86 -19.86
CA GLU A 227 24.03 -2.68 -21.28
C GLU A 227 22.79 -2.79 -22.17
N THR A 228 21.90 -3.74 -21.88
CA THR A 228 20.63 -3.92 -22.63
C THR A 228 19.76 -2.68 -22.51
N ARG A 229 19.65 -2.12 -21.30
CA ARG A 229 18.86 -0.91 -21.06
C ARG A 229 19.44 0.30 -21.79
N LEU A 230 20.75 0.50 -21.68
CA LEU A 230 21.44 1.59 -22.36
C LEU A 230 21.33 1.45 -23.90
N MET A 231 21.47 0.23 -24.42
CA MET A 231 21.29 -0.06 -25.84
C MET A 231 19.86 0.19 -26.30
N LEU A 232 18.85 -0.19 -25.51
CA LEU A 232 17.44 0.06 -25.80
C LEU A 232 17.15 1.56 -25.90
N ILE A 233 17.69 2.37 -24.97
CA ILE A 233 17.54 3.83 -25.02
C ILE A 233 18.11 4.41 -26.32
N PHE A 234 19.29 3.94 -26.73
CA PHE A 234 19.88 4.35 -28.01
C PHE A 234 19.12 3.83 -29.23
N ALA A 235 18.61 2.59 -29.17
CA ALA A 235 17.87 1.94 -30.26
C ALA A 235 16.51 2.59 -30.52
N LEU A 236 15.85 3.11 -29.46
CA LEU A 236 14.59 3.84 -29.56
C LEU A 236 14.76 5.30 -30.02
N SER A 237 15.99 5.83 -29.98
CA SER A 237 16.31 7.20 -30.37
C SER A 237 17.59 7.23 -31.23
N PRO A 238 17.62 6.53 -32.38
CA PRO A 238 18.79 6.50 -33.25
C PRO A 238 19.04 7.90 -33.82
N ASN A 239 20.31 8.26 -33.98
CA ASN A 239 20.77 9.56 -34.48
C ASN A 239 20.35 10.78 -33.63
N GLU A 240 19.77 10.58 -32.45
CA GLU A 240 19.43 11.65 -31.51
C GLU A 240 20.47 11.82 -30.40
N THR A 241 20.66 13.06 -29.94
CA THR A 241 21.56 13.33 -28.80
C THR A 241 20.83 13.13 -27.48
N ILE A 242 21.28 12.16 -26.70
CA ILE A 242 20.73 11.83 -25.39
C ILE A 242 21.59 12.44 -24.30
N ALA A 243 20.97 13.23 -23.43
CA ALA A 243 21.67 13.95 -22.36
C ALA A 243 22.32 12.99 -21.35
N ARG A 244 23.54 13.32 -20.92
CA ARG A 244 24.29 12.50 -19.95
C ARG A 244 23.49 12.24 -18.66
N ASN A 245 22.87 13.28 -18.11
CA ASN A 245 22.08 13.18 -16.88
C ASN A 245 20.86 12.26 -17.05
N ARG A 246 20.24 12.22 -18.24
CA ARG A 246 19.13 11.32 -18.54
C ARG A 246 19.60 9.86 -18.56
N LEU A 247 20.69 9.58 -19.26
CA LEU A 247 21.29 8.23 -19.27
C LEU A 247 21.68 7.80 -17.87
N GLN A 248 22.20 8.73 -17.05
CA GLN A 248 22.52 8.42 -15.66
C GLN A 248 21.28 8.10 -14.83
N LYS A 249 20.29 8.98 -14.86
CA LYS A 249 19.04 8.78 -14.14
C LYS A 249 18.41 7.41 -14.46
N GLU A 250 18.29 7.08 -15.75
CA GLU A 250 17.68 5.81 -16.17
C GLU A 250 18.51 4.57 -15.82
N ILE A 251 19.84 4.67 -15.72
CA ILE A 251 20.66 3.52 -15.32
C ILE A 251 20.63 3.27 -13.81
N TRP A 252 20.58 4.32 -12.99
CA TRP A 252 20.81 4.23 -11.53
C TRP A 252 19.55 4.30 -10.65
N GLU A 253 18.39 4.78 -11.15
CA GLU A 253 17.19 4.93 -10.31
C GLU A 253 16.52 3.61 -9.87
N ASP A 254 16.73 2.50 -10.60
CA ASP A 254 16.04 1.23 -10.30
C ASP A 254 16.86 0.23 -9.48
N GLU A 255 18.17 0.42 -9.31
CA GLU A 255 19.01 -0.57 -8.62
C GLU A 255 19.33 -0.23 -7.16
N GLY A 256 18.98 0.95 -6.62
CA GLY A 256 19.20 1.27 -5.20
C GLY A 256 20.65 1.14 -4.72
N VAL A 257 21.60 1.03 -5.66
CA VAL A 257 22.99 0.64 -5.43
C VAL A 257 23.87 1.81 -5.88
N ILE A 258 24.39 2.55 -4.89
CA ILE A 258 25.51 3.47 -5.08
C ILE A 258 26.75 2.60 -5.31
N VAL A 259 27.01 2.21 -6.55
CA VAL A 259 28.28 1.56 -6.93
C VAL A 259 28.93 2.31 -8.07
N GLY A 260 29.87 3.18 -7.67
CA GLY A 260 31.18 3.57 -8.23
C GLY A 260 31.61 3.33 -9.68
N ARG A 261 30.77 2.89 -10.62
CA ARG A 261 31.16 2.66 -12.02
C ARG A 261 30.56 3.76 -12.89
N SER A 262 31.40 4.44 -13.67
CA SER A 262 30.97 5.55 -14.51
C SER A 262 30.13 5.09 -15.70
N LEU A 263 29.17 5.92 -16.14
CA LEU A 263 28.45 5.76 -17.41
C LEU A 263 29.41 5.48 -18.57
N ASP A 264 30.57 6.14 -18.55
CA ASP A 264 31.63 6.01 -19.55
C ASP A 264 32.14 4.58 -19.68
N MET A 265 32.19 3.81 -18.59
CA MET A 265 32.58 2.40 -18.63
C MET A 265 31.57 1.57 -19.42
N PHE A 266 30.26 1.78 -19.20
CA PHE A 266 29.20 1.07 -19.92
C PHE A 266 29.14 1.49 -21.39
N ILE A 267 29.29 2.77 -21.69
CA ILE A 267 29.43 3.27 -23.06
C ILE A 267 30.63 2.62 -23.75
N SER A 268 31.76 2.50 -23.06
CA SER A 268 32.97 1.86 -23.60
C SER A 268 32.78 0.37 -23.88
N LYS A 269 32.04 -0.34 -23.03
CA LYS A 269 31.70 -1.75 -23.25
C LYS A 269 30.75 -1.94 -24.43
N LEU A 270 29.72 -1.11 -24.54
CA LEU A 270 28.81 -1.14 -25.70
C LEU A 270 29.56 -0.83 -26.99
N ARG A 271 30.44 0.18 -27.01
CA ARG A 271 31.27 0.48 -28.17
C ARG A 271 32.09 -0.74 -28.62
N LYS A 272 32.75 -1.45 -27.71
CA LYS A 272 33.51 -2.67 -28.06
C LYS A 272 32.64 -3.78 -28.64
N LYS A 273 31.37 -3.87 -28.23
CA LYS A 273 30.41 -4.85 -28.77
C LYS A 273 29.85 -4.44 -30.13
N LEU A 274 29.79 -3.15 -30.42
CA LEU A 274 29.33 -2.58 -31.68
C LEU A 274 30.46 -2.35 -32.70
N GLU A 275 31.71 -2.31 -32.23
CA GLU A 275 32.94 -2.11 -33.02
C GLU A 275 33.02 -2.91 -34.33
N PRO A 276 32.50 -4.16 -34.42
CA PRO A 276 32.59 -4.91 -35.66
C PRO A 276 31.63 -4.41 -36.77
N ASP A 277 30.71 -3.49 -36.50
CA ASP A 277 29.92 -2.78 -37.51
C ASP A 277 30.44 -1.34 -37.70
N PRO A 278 31.09 -1.01 -38.84
CA PRO A 278 31.60 0.34 -39.08
C PRO A 278 30.50 1.39 -39.24
N ASN A 279 29.26 0.98 -39.50
CA ASN A 279 28.13 1.89 -39.70
C ASN A 279 27.41 2.24 -38.39
N ILE A 280 27.82 1.67 -37.25
CA ILE A 280 27.18 1.94 -35.96
C ILE A 280 28.22 2.40 -34.96
N ASN A 281 28.05 3.62 -34.45
CA ASN A 281 28.96 4.15 -33.45
C ASN A 281 28.23 4.99 -32.41
N ILE A 282 28.65 4.87 -31.15
CA ILE A 282 28.18 5.77 -30.10
C ILE A 282 29.16 6.94 -30.01
N VAL A 283 28.78 8.13 -30.44
CA VAL A 283 29.64 9.33 -30.40
C VAL A 283 29.38 10.19 -29.15
N VAL A 284 30.40 10.93 -28.73
CA VAL A 284 30.26 11.92 -27.65
C VAL A 284 29.98 13.28 -28.25
N ILE A 285 28.86 13.89 -27.87
CA ILE A 285 28.53 15.27 -28.21
C ILE A 285 28.95 16.15 -27.03
N ARG A 286 30.07 16.87 -27.19
CA ARG A 286 30.69 17.69 -26.12
C ARG A 286 29.66 18.62 -25.48
N GLY A 287 29.61 18.59 -24.14
CA GLY A 287 28.69 19.41 -23.34
C GLY A 287 27.21 19.00 -23.37
N LYS A 288 26.83 17.99 -24.17
CA LYS A 288 25.42 17.55 -24.28
C LYS A 288 25.21 16.10 -23.84
N GLY A 289 26.00 15.16 -24.35
CA GLY A 289 25.82 13.74 -24.01
C GLY A 289 26.33 12.78 -25.08
N TYR A 290 25.54 11.75 -25.40
CA TYR A 290 25.90 10.71 -26.36
C TYR A 290 24.86 10.58 -27.45
N ARG A 291 25.28 10.12 -28.62
CA ARG A 291 24.40 9.81 -29.75
C ARG A 291 24.81 8.47 -30.35
N LEU A 292 23.85 7.60 -30.63
CA LEU A 292 24.08 6.43 -31.48
C LEU A 292 23.91 6.88 -32.92
N GLU A 293 25.01 6.91 -33.67
CA GLU A 293 24.99 7.16 -35.10
C GLU A 293 24.85 5.84 -35.84
N ILE A 294 23.90 5.80 -36.76
CA ILE A 294 23.67 4.67 -37.65
C ILE A 294 23.79 5.22 -39.08
N GLY A 295 24.83 4.79 -39.78
CA GLY A 295 25.01 5.03 -41.21
C GLY A 295 23.96 4.26 -41.99
N VAL A 296 23.17 4.98 -42.78
CA VAL A 296 22.23 4.42 -43.76
C VAL A 296 23.00 4.03 -45.02
#